data_AF-A0A4S2FEJ4-F1
#
_entry.id   AF-A0A4S2FEJ4-F1
#
_cell.length_a   1.000
_cell.length_b   1.000
_cell.length_c   1.000
_cell.angle_alpha   90.00
_cell.angle_beta   90.00
_cell.angle_gamma   90.00
#
_symmetry.space_group_name_H-M   'P 1'
#
loop_
_entity.id
_entity.type
_entity.pdbx_description
1 polymer ?
#
loop_
_entity_poly.entity_id
_entity_poly.type
_entity_poly.pdbx_seq_one_letter_code
_entity_poly.pdbx_strand_id
1 'polypeptide(L)'
;MKQITQEELIERTKKSDPYPVGEPALSRYYAFFKQYDSIHEVRVLATLMRLNEVEYEGCRLVLFDKPKLQRAYYEMGERIPEAFAAFLFETD
;
A
#
# COMPACT_ATOMS: atom_id res chain seq x y z
N MET A 1 15.54 -1.92 -4.83
CA MET A 1 14.76 -1.65 -3.62
C MET A 1 15.64 -0.85 -2.67
N LYS A 2 15.14 0.21 -2.03
CA LYS A 2 15.96 1.06 -1.16
C LYS A 2 16.00 0.43 0.25
N GLN A 3 17.20 0.17 0.78
CA GLN A 3 17.38 -0.15 2.19
C GLN A 3 17.22 1.12 3.03
N ILE A 4 16.48 1.02 4.13
CA ILE A 4 16.26 2.16 5.04
C ILE A 4 16.69 1.82 6.47
N THR A 5 17.15 2.82 7.20
CA THR A 5 17.46 2.68 8.63
C THR A 5 16.21 2.74 9.50
N GLN A 6 16.35 2.42 10.78
CA GLN A 6 15.27 2.55 11.76
C GLN A 6 14.81 4.01 11.89
N GLU A 7 15.73 4.96 11.85
CA GLU A 7 15.41 6.40 11.90
C GLU A 7 14.63 6.84 10.67
N GLU A 8 15.00 6.38 9.48
CA GLU A 8 14.26 6.67 8.25
C GLU A 8 12.86 6.04 8.26
N LEU A 9 12.71 4.82 8.81
CA LEU A 9 11.43 4.17 8.99
C LEU A 9 10.53 5.00 9.91
N ILE A 10 11.06 5.39 11.08
CA ILE A 10 10.38 6.23 12.07
C ILE A 10 10.01 7.60 11.49
N GLU A 11 10.89 8.22 10.72
CA GLU A 11 10.61 9.54 10.13
C GLU A 11 9.46 9.47 9.14
N ARG A 12 9.40 8.40 8.33
CA ARG A 12 8.31 8.18 7.37
C ARG A 12 7.00 7.82 8.07
N THR A 13 7.05 7.14 9.22
CA THR A 13 5.87 6.82 10.02
C THR A 13 5.39 7.96 10.92
N LYS A 14 6.16 9.05 11.05
CA LYS A 14 5.76 10.25 11.83
C LYS A 14 4.88 11.24 11.05
N LYS A 15 5.01 11.30 9.72
CA LYS A 15 4.36 12.33 8.88
C LYS A 15 2.96 11.94 8.38
N SER A 16 2.61 10.67 8.56
CA SER A 16 1.32 10.06 8.23
C SER A 16 1.04 9.00 9.29
N ASP A 17 -0.11 8.31 9.26
CA ASP A 17 -0.30 7.05 9.99
C ASP A 17 -0.08 5.86 9.03
N PRO A 18 1.15 5.63 8.50
CA PRO A 18 1.36 4.58 7.54
C PRO A 18 1.43 3.24 8.26
N TYR A 19 0.67 2.29 7.75
CA TYR A 19 0.73 0.91 8.18
C TYR A 19 1.89 0.22 7.42
N PRO A 20 2.96 -0.23 8.09
CA PRO A 20 3.99 -1.01 7.42
C PRO A 20 3.41 -2.37 7.04
N VAL A 21 3.40 -2.67 5.74
CA VAL A 21 2.98 -3.98 5.21
C VAL A 21 4.23 -4.79 4.91
N GLY A 22 4.56 -5.74 5.77
CA GLY A 22 5.64 -6.71 5.55
C GLY A 22 5.19 -7.94 4.75
N GLU A 23 6.14 -8.79 4.38
CA GLU A 23 5.82 -10.16 3.95
C GLU A 23 5.30 -10.97 5.15
N PRO A 24 4.21 -11.76 5.05
CA PRO A 24 3.53 -12.25 3.85
C PRO A 24 2.33 -11.40 3.38
N ALA A 25 1.99 -10.34 4.11
CA ALA A 25 0.83 -9.51 3.77
C ALA A 25 1.03 -8.86 2.39
N LEU A 26 2.22 -8.32 2.12
CA LEU A 26 2.55 -7.65 0.85
C LEU A 26 2.29 -8.54 -0.38
N SER A 27 2.69 -9.82 -0.31
CA SER A 27 2.39 -10.80 -1.35
C SER A 27 0.88 -11.00 -1.56
N ARG A 28 0.07 -11.00 -0.49
CA ARG A 28 -1.40 -11.09 -0.59
C ARG A 28 -2.00 -9.87 -1.28
N TYR A 29 -1.51 -8.66 -0.97
CA TYR A 29 -1.94 -7.43 -1.65
C TYR A 29 -1.69 -7.52 -3.16
N TYR A 30 -0.47 -7.88 -3.58
CA TYR A 30 -0.17 -8.00 -5.01
C TYR A 30 -0.95 -9.10 -5.71
N ALA A 31 -1.15 -10.24 -5.06
CA ALA A 31 -1.96 -11.33 -5.61
C ALA A 31 -3.42 -10.90 -5.81
N PHE A 32 -3.98 -10.15 -4.85
CA PHE A 32 -5.32 -9.62 -4.93
C PHE A 32 -5.44 -8.55 -6.03
N PHE A 33 -4.49 -7.61 -6.11
CA PHE A 33 -4.48 -6.56 -7.15
C PHE A 33 -4.42 -7.11 -8.56
N LYS A 34 -3.74 -8.25 -8.75
CA LYS A 34 -3.65 -8.92 -10.06
C LYS A 34 -5.01 -9.28 -10.64
N GLN A 35 -6.01 -9.55 -9.80
CA GLN A 35 -7.38 -9.85 -10.26
C GLN A 35 -8.10 -8.64 -10.85
N TYR A 36 -7.61 -7.44 -10.54
CA TYR A 36 -8.18 -6.17 -10.97
C TYR A 36 -7.19 -5.38 -11.85
N ASP A 37 -6.22 -6.05 -12.47
CA ASP A 37 -5.18 -5.41 -13.29
C ASP A 37 -5.73 -4.68 -14.53
N SER A 38 -6.95 -4.99 -14.96
CA SER A 38 -7.67 -4.26 -16.00
C SER A 38 -8.09 -2.85 -15.57
N ILE A 39 -8.23 -2.60 -14.28
CA ILE A 39 -8.62 -1.31 -13.70
C ILE A 39 -7.38 -0.41 -13.59
N HIS A 40 -7.43 0.78 -14.19
CA HIS A 40 -6.29 1.69 -14.26
C HIS A 40 -5.81 2.12 -12.87
N GLU A 41 -6.75 2.48 -12.01
CA GLU A 41 -6.55 2.95 -10.64
C GLU A 41 -5.83 1.89 -9.81
N VAL A 42 -6.22 0.61 -9.97
CA VAL A 42 -5.56 -0.51 -9.31
C VAL A 42 -4.13 -0.69 -9.79
N ARG A 43 -3.86 -0.58 -11.11
CA ARG A 43 -2.49 -0.63 -11.63
C ARG A 43 -1.63 0.51 -11.11
N VAL A 44 -2.18 1.72 -11.06
CA VAL A 44 -1.49 2.90 -10.50
C VAL A 44 -1.16 2.66 -9.03
N LEU A 45 -2.11 2.18 -8.23
CA LEU A 45 -1.88 1.86 -6.82
C LEU A 45 -0.81 0.78 -6.63
N ALA A 46 -0.89 -0.33 -7.37
CA ALA A 46 0.11 -1.39 -7.33
C ALA A 46 1.51 -0.88 -7.68
N THR A 47 1.60 0.04 -8.65
CA THR A 47 2.85 0.68 -9.05
C THR A 47 3.37 1.60 -7.95
N LEU A 48 2.51 2.44 -7.36
CA LEU A 48 2.87 3.32 -6.25
C LEU A 48 3.35 2.53 -5.03
N MET A 49 2.71 1.40 -4.71
CA MET A 49 3.19 0.51 -3.64
C MET A 49 4.60 -0.01 -3.94
N ARG A 50 4.84 -0.52 -5.16
CA ARG A 50 6.15 -1.01 -5.58
C ARG A 50 7.24 0.07 -5.50
N LEU A 51 6.92 1.30 -5.87
CA LEU A 51 7.86 2.43 -5.79
C LEU A 51 8.19 2.82 -4.34
N ASN A 52 7.29 2.53 -3.40
CA ASN A 52 7.46 2.81 -1.98
C ASN A 52 7.93 1.58 -1.18
N GLU A 53 8.30 0.49 -1.86
CA GLU A 53 8.94 -0.65 -1.22
C GLU A 53 10.32 -0.30 -0.71
N VAL A 54 10.54 -0.67 0.53
CA VAL A 54 11.81 -0.52 1.22
C VAL A 54 12.20 -1.83 1.87
N GLU A 55 13.49 -1.95 2.15
CA GLU A 55 14.04 -3.07 2.89
C GLU A 55 14.50 -2.56 4.26
N TYR A 56 14.06 -3.21 5.32
CA TYR A 56 14.44 -2.92 6.70
C TYR A 56 14.77 -4.23 7.39
N GLU A 57 15.98 -4.34 7.96
CA GLU A 57 16.45 -5.55 8.66
C GLU A 57 16.32 -6.85 7.81
N GLY A 58 16.50 -6.74 6.49
CA GLY A 58 16.35 -7.88 5.55
C GLY A 58 14.90 -8.26 5.23
N CYS A 59 13.93 -7.52 5.76
CA CYS A 59 12.51 -7.69 5.45
C CYS A 59 12.05 -6.63 4.45
N ARG A 60 11.32 -7.07 3.42
CA ARG A 60 10.64 -6.18 2.48
C ARG A 60 9.37 -5.65 3.12
N LEU A 61 9.18 -4.34 3.04
CA LEU A 61 7.97 -3.68 3.52
C LEU A 61 7.56 -2.54 2.59
N VAL A 62 6.26 -2.25 2.61
CA VAL A 62 5.70 -1.03 2.01
C VAL A 62 5.13 -0.19 3.13
N LEU A 63 5.50 1.09 3.16
CA LEU A 63 4.86 2.05 4.05
C LEU A 63 3.55 2.52 3.39
N PHE A 64 2.44 2.10 3.96
CA PHE A 64 1.13 2.28 3.36
C PHE A 64 0.33 3.33 4.13
N ASP A 65 0.27 4.56 3.61
CA ASP A 65 -0.54 5.64 4.19
C ASP A 65 -2.02 5.39 3.92
N LYS A 66 -2.67 4.64 4.83
CA LYS A 66 -4.08 4.25 4.72
C LYS A 66 -5.00 5.46 4.61
N PRO A 67 -4.91 6.50 5.46
CA PRO A 67 -5.77 7.68 5.33
C PRO A 67 -5.61 8.41 4.00
N LYS A 68 -4.38 8.61 3.53
CA LYS A 68 -4.13 9.27 2.24
C LYS A 68 -4.68 8.47 1.08
N LEU A 69 -4.57 7.15 1.13
CA LEU A 69 -5.12 6.29 0.10
C LEU A 69 -6.65 6.24 0.14
N GLN A 70 -7.25 6.16 1.32
CA GLN A 70 -8.69 6.19 1.49
C GLN A 70 -9.27 7.52 0.98
N ARG A 71 -8.57 8.63 1.24
CA ARG A 71 -8.92 9.93 0.68
C ARG A 71 -8.79 9.94 -0.84
N ALA A 72 -7.68 9.45 -1.40
CA ALA A 72 -7.51 9.34 -2.85
C ALA A 72 -8.59 8.46 -3.50
N TYR A 73 -8.98 7.37 -2.84
CA TYR A 73 -10.09 6.51 -3.23
C TYR A 73 -11.41 7.28 -3.32
N TYR A 74 -11.76 8.04 -2.28
CA TYR A 74 -12.98 8.86 -2.29
C TYR A 74 -12.91 9.99 -3.33
N GLU A 75 -11.77 10.64 -3.48
CA GLU A 75 -11.55 11.75 -4.42
C GLU A 75 -11.56 11.29 -5.88
N MET A 76 -11.16 10.05 -6.17
CA MET A 76 -11.20 9.49 -7.53
C MET A 76 -12.64 9.30 -8.04
N GLY A 77 -13.65 9.22 -7.17
CA GLY A 77 -15.07 9.23 -7.56
C GLY A 77 -15.52 8.08 -8.47
N GLU A 78 -14.65 7.10 -8.75
CA GLU A 78 -14.87 6.04 -9.74
C GLU A 78 -15.00 4.63 -9.13
N ARG A 79 -15.65 3.74 -9.91
CA ARG A 79 -16.09 2.38 -9.58
C ARG A 79 -14.93 1.40 -9.40
N ILE A 80 -14.12 1.56 -8.37
CA ILE A 80 -13.28 0.45 -7.91
C ILE A 80 -14.22 -0.55 -7.21
N PRO A 81 -14.11 -1.86 -7.46
CA PRO A 81 -15.02 -2.84 -6.88
C PRO A 81 -15.05 -2.73 -5.35
N GLU A 82 -16.23 -2.84 -4.75
CA GLU A 82 -16.39 -2.76 -3.28
C GLU A 82 -15.49 -3.76 -2.55
N ALA A 83 -15.33 -4.97 -3.11
CA ALA A 83 -14.41 -5.98 -2.59
C ALA A 83 -12.95 -5.49 -2.53
N PHE A 84 -12.54 -4.62 -3.45
CA PHE A 84 -11.20 -4.02 -3.45
C PHE A 84 -11.05 -2.96 -2.37
N ALA A 85 -12.06 -2.10 -2.22
CA ALA A 85 -12.09 -1.11 -1.15
C ALA A 85 -12.12 -1.77 0.24
N ALA A 86 -12.94 -2.81 0.40
CA ALA A 86 -13.02 -3.63 1.61
C ALA A 86 -11.64 -4.25 1.92
N PHE A 87 -11.00 -4.91 0.96
CA PHE A 87 -9.67 -5.49 1.17
C PHE A 87 -8.59 -4.45 1.57
N LEU A 88 -8.68 -3.22 1.06
CA LEU A 88 -7.71 -2.16 1.37
C LEU A 88 -7.95 -1.45 2.70
N PHE A 89 -9.21 -1.29 3.10
CA PHE A 89 -9.61 -0.39 4.18
C PHE A 89 -10.35 -1.07 5.34
N GLU A 90 -10.88 -2.28 5.17
CA GLU A 90 -11.40 -3.05 6.29
C GLU A 90 -10.22 -3.63 7.09
N THR A 91 -10.11 -3.14 8.32
CA THR A 91 -9.30 -3.72 9.38
C THR A 91 -10.12 -4.82 10.07
N ASP A 92 -9.50 -5.97 10.30
CA ASP A 92 -9.75 -6.72 11.54
C ASP A 92 -9.53 -5.80 12.76
#